data_AF-Q99912-F1
#
_entry.id   AF-Q99912-F1
#
_cell.length_a   1.000
_cell.length_b   1.000
_cell.length_c   1.000
_cell.angle_alpha   90.00
_cell.angle_beta   90.00
_cell.angle_gamma   90.00
#
_symmetry.space_group_name_H-M   'P 1'
#
loop_
_entity.id
_entity.type
_entity.pdbx_description
1 polymer ?
#
loop_
_entity_poly.entity_id
_entity_poly.type
_entity_poly.pdbx_seq_one_letter_code
_entity_poly.pdbx_strand_id
1 'polypeptide(L)'
;QIKRWSDLPKDTFWLYFSQVQEIMSIFGDITRKFCKDVVSNKKFMKKVQESRFDVIFADAIFPCSELLAELFNIPFVYSLSFSPGYTFEKHSGGFIFPLPYVPVVMSELTDQMTFMERVKNMIYVLYFDFWFEIFDMKKWDQFYSEVLG
;
A
#
# COMPACT_ATOMS: atom_id res chain seq x y z
N GLN A 1 -9.43 13.02 11.82
CA GLN A 1 -8.84 12.09 10.83
C GLN A 1 -9.90 11.19 10.17
N ILE A 2 -10.76 10.47 10.90
CA ILE A 2 -11.78 9.57 10.30
C ILE A 2 -12.78 10.32 9.39
N LYS A 3 -13.25 11.51 9.79
CA LYS A 3 -14.15 12.34 8.96
C LYS A 3 -13.55 12.77 7.61
N ARG A 4 -12.22 12.83 7.47
CA ARG A 4 -11.57 13.22 6.21
C ARG A 4 -11.80 12.18 5.11
N TRP A 5 -11.98 10.91 5.48
CA TRP A 5 -12.29 9.83 4.54
C TRP A 5 -13.75 9.84 4.06
N SER A 6 -14.69 10.22 4.95
CA SER A 6 -16.11 10.31 4.59
C SER A 6 -16.44 11.55 3.77
N ASP A 7 -15.69 12.63 3.98
CA ASP A 7 -16.02 13.97 3.48
C ASP A 7 -15.19 14.37 2.24
N LEU A 8 -14.51 13.41 1.57
CA LEU A 8 -13.75 13.68 0.34
C LEU A 8 -14.70 14.23 -0.74
N PRO A 9 -14.44 15.44 -1.28
CA PRO A 9 -15.17 15.95 -2.45
C PRO A 9 -14.78 15.11 -3.66
N LYS A 10 -15.67 14.21 -4.06
CA LYS A 10 -15.48 13.21 -5.12
C LYS A 10 -15.74 13.77 -6.52
N ASP A 11 -16.31 14.96 -6.57
CA ASP A 11 -16.74 15.68 -7.77
C ASP A 11 -15.57 16.26 -8.58
N THR A 12 -14.42 16.50 -7.95
CA THR A 12 -13.20 16.96 -8.64
C THR A 12 -12.11 15.89 -8.62
N PHE A 13 -11.91 15.23 -9.77
CA PHE A 13 -10.90 14.18 -10.00
C PHE A 13 -9.54 14.49 -9.34
N TRP A 14 -8.92 15.61 -9.71
CA TRP A 14 -7.58 15.97 -9.23
C TRP A 14 -7.54 16.22 -7.71
N LEU A 15 -8.61 16.79 -7.16
CA LEU A 15 -8.71 17.03 -5.73
C LEU A 15 -8.81 15.71 -4.97
N TYR A 16 -9.66 14.79 -5.45
CA TYR A 16 -9.80 13.46 -4.87
C TYR A 16 -8.46 12.71 -4.85
N PHE A 17 -7.78 12.59 -5.99
CA PHE A 17 -6.51 11.87 -6.06
C PHE A 17 -5.39 12.55 -5.28
N SER A 18 -5.32 13.88 -5.26
CA SER A 18 -4.36 14.59 -4.41
C SER A 18 -4.59 14.32 -2.92
N GLN A 19 -5.85 14.22 -2.49
CA GLN A 19 -6.19 13.91 -1.11
C GLN A 19 -5.89 12.45 -0.78
N VAL A 20 -6.19 11.51 -1.69
CA VAL A 20 -5.80 10.09 -1.50
C VAL A 20 -4.28 9.96 -1.40
N GLN A 21 -3.51 10.65 -2.26
CA GLN A 21 -2.05 10.66 -2.20
C GLN A 21 -1.55 11.22 -0.85
N GLU A 22 -2.13 12.33 -0.38
CA GLU A 22 -1.78 12.92 0.92
C GLU A 22 -2.09 11.96 2.08
N ILE A 23 -3.24 11.28 2.02
CA ILE A 23 -3.62 10.30 3.04
C ILE A 23 -2.64 9.11 3.04
N MET A 24 -2.32 8.57 1.86
CA MET A 24 -1.38 7.45 1.73
C MET A 24 0.02 7.84 2.22
N SER A 25 0.47 9.05 1.93
CA SER A 25 1.74 9.59 2.44
C SER A 25 1.78 9.65 3.96
N ILE A 26 0.72 10.18 4.59
CA ILE A 26 0.59 10.22 6.06
C ILE A 26 0.55 8.80 6.64
N PHE A 27 -0.20 7.89 6.02
CA PHE A 27 -0.26 6.49 6.43
C PHE A 27 1.11 5.82 6.36
N GLY A 28 1.88 6.06 5.30
CA GLY A 28 3.25 5.58 5.14
C GLY A 28 4.19 6.12 6.23
N ASP A 29 4.11 7.41 6.56
CA ASP A 29 4.93 8.01 7.61
C ASP A 29 4.59 7.45 9.01
N ILE A 30 3.30 7.24 9.31
CA ILE A 30 2.85 6.59 10.56
C ILE A 30 3.35 5.15 10.63
N THR A 31 3.18 4.39 9.55
CA THR A 31 3.62 3.00 9.41
C THR A 31 5.12 2.85 9.62
N ARG A 32 5.91 3.73 9.00
CA ARG A 32 7.37 3.78 9.17
C ARG A 32 7.77 4.10 10.60
N LYS A 33 7.12 5.09 11.23
CA LYS A 33 7.38 5.43 12.64
C LYS A 33 7.07 4.25 13.55
N PHE A 34 5.92 3.62 13.36
CA PHE A 34 5.55 2.41 14.11
C PHE A 34 6.59 1.30 13.92
N CYS A 35 7.03 1.06 12.69
CA CYS A 35 8.05 0.06 12.41
C CYS A 35 9.36 0.35 13.15
N LYS A 36 9.82 1.61 13.11
CA LYS A 36 11.00 2.07 13.85
C LYS A 36 10.86 1.84 15.35
N ASP A 37 9.71 2.13 15.93
CA ASP A 37 9.45 1.93 17.36
C ASP A 37 9.45 0.43 17.73
N VAL A 38 8.90 -0.43 16.86
CA VAL A 38 8.92 -1.90 17.03
C VAL A 38 10.34 -2.44 16.98
N VAL A 39 11.11 -2.10 15.94
CA VAL A 39 12.49 -2.57 15.75
C VAL A 39 13.41 -2.07 16.87
N SER A 40 13.21 -0.82 17.33
CA SER A 40 14.01 -0.25 18.42
C SER A 40 13.72 -0.90 19.78
N ASN A 41 12.55 -1.53 19.96
CA ASN A 41 12.17 -2.16 21.21
C ASN A 41 12.82 -3.54 21.37
N LYS A 42 14.04 -3.54 21.90
CA LYS A 42 14.83 -4.76 22.16
C LYS A 42 14.11 -5.81 23.00
N LYS A 43 13.28 -5.40 23.97
CA LYS A 43 12.52 -6.33 24.82
C LYS A 43 11.46 -7.06 24.00
N PHE A 44 10.77 -6.35 23.12
CA PHE A 44 9.78 -6.93 22.22
C PHE A 44 10.46 -7.85 21.19
N MET A 45 11.50 -7.36 20.50
CA MET A 45 12.22 -8.15 19.48
C MET A 45 12.77 -9.45 20.06
N LYS A 46 13.39 -9.41 21.24
CA LYS A 46 13.90 -10.61 21.92
C LYS A 46 12.77 -11.59 22.27
N LYS A 47 11.63 -11.11 22.79
CA LYS A 47 10.48 -11.95 23.12
C LYS A 47 9.92 -12.65 21.88
N VAL A 48 9.83 -11.95 20.75
CA VAL A 48 9.36 -12.52 19.48
C VAL A 48 10.33 -13.60 18.99
N GLN A 49 11.64 -13.32 19.02
CA GLN A 49 12.67 -14.28 18.63
C GLN A 49 12.66 -15.55 19.51
N GLU A 50 12.49 -15.40 20.82
CA GLU A 50 12.40 -16.52 21.77
C GLU A 50 11.12 -17.36 21.58
N SER A 51 10.07 -16.77 21.03
CA SER A 51 8.80 -17.46 20.77
C SER A 51 8.87 -18.43 19.58
N ARG A 52 9.93 -18.35 18.75
CA ARG A 52 10.21 -19.26 17.62
C ARG A 52 9.02 -19.44 16.67
N PHE A 53 8.54 -18.33 16.11
CA PHE A 53 7.54 -18.38 15.04
C PHE A 53 8.14 -18.99 13.76
N ASP A 54 7.36 -19.77 13.03
CA ASP A 54 7.82 -20.43 11.80
C ASP A 54 7.62 -19.59 10.53
N VAL A 55 6.68 -18.64 10.56
CA VAL A 55 6.33 -17.80 9.40
C VAL A 55 5.77 -16.45 9.83
N ILE A 56 6.08 -15.40 9.06
CA ILE A 56 5.46 -14.08 9.21
C ILE A 56 4.34 -13.92 8.17
N PHE A 57 3.12 -13.65 8.64
CA PHE A 57 2.01 -13.31 7.76
C PHE A 57 1.90 -11.79 7.63
N ALA A 58 2.04 -11.29 6.41
CA ALA A 58 2.28 -9.88 6.12
C ALA A 58 1.23 -9.35 5.15
N ASP A 59 0.85 -8.07 5.30
CA ASP A 59 0.12 -7.35 4.25
C ASP A 59 1.11 -6.48 3.47
N ALA A 60 1.08 -6.57 2.13
CA ALA A 60 1.99 -5.83 1.27
C ALA A 60 1.77 -4.30 1.32
N ILE A 61 0.63 -3.84 1.87
CA ILE A 61 0.40 -2.41 2.17
C ILE A 61 1.24 -1.94 3.38
N PHE A 62 1.84 -2.87 4.15
CA PHE A 62 2.62 -2.58 5.35
C PHE A 62 4.05 -3.15 5.25
N PRO A 63 5.00 -2.38 4.67
CA PRO A 63 6.32 -2.91 4.30
C PRO A 63 7.16 -3.39 5.50
N CYS A 64 6.94 -2.87 6.71
CA CYS A 64 7.70 -3.27 7.92
C CYS A 64 7.85 -4.78 8.17
N SER A 65 6.88 -5.57 7.71
CA SER A 65 6.83 -7.01 7.93
C SER A 65 8.00 -7.75 7.26
N GLU A 66 8.42 -7.33 6.07
CA GLU A 66 9.56 -7.93 5.36
C GLU A 66 10.89 -7.61 6.05
N LEU A 67 11.02 -6.40 6.63
CA LEU A 67 12.18 -6.03 7.43
C LEU A 67 12.29 -6.89 8.68
N LEU A 68 11.18 -7.18 9.36
CA LEU A 68 11.15 -8.09 10.50
C LEU A 68 11.50 -9.52 10.09
N ALA A 69 11.04 -9.96 8.92
CA ALA A 69 11.36 -11.28 8.39
C ALA A 69 12.86 -11.45 8.18
N GLU A 70 13.51 -10.42 7.61
CA GLU A 70 14.96 -10.39 7.42
C GLU A 70 15.70 -10.39 8.78
N LEU A 71 15.27 -9.57 9.74
CA LEU A 71 15.89 -9.49 11.06
C LEU A 71 15.79 -10.79 11.87
N PHE A 72 14.69 -11.53 11.73
CA PHE A 72 14.51 -12.81 12.42
C PHE A 72 14.99 -14.02 11.60
N ASN A 73 15.32 -13.83 10.31
CA ASN A 73 15.68 -14.88 9.37
C ASN A 73 14.59 -15.97 9.26
N ILE A 74 13.33 -15.55 9.08
CA ILE A 74 12.13 -16.40 8.98
C ILE A 74 11.42 -16.10 7.65
N PRO A 75 10.87 -17.09 6.94
CA PRO A 75 10.08 -16.83 5.74
C PRO A 75 8.84 -15.98 6.06
N PHE A 76 8.42 -15.16 5.11
CA PHE A 76 7.18 -14.39 5.19
C PHE A 76 6.25 -14.72 4.01
N VAL A 77 4.94 -14.55 4.22
CA VAL A 77 3.89 -14.74 3.23
C VAL A 77 3.06 -13.48 3.15
N TYR A 78 2.95 -12.91 1.94
CA TYR A 78 2.09 -11.77 1.69
C TYR A 78 0.62 -12.19 1.50
N SER A 79 -0.26 -11.43 2.11
CA SER A 79 -1.70 -11.43 1.87
C SER A 79 -2.13 -10.00 1.58
N LEU A 80 -2.58 -9.77 0.36
CA LEU A 80 -3.06 -8.47 -0.09
C LEU A 80 -4.53 -8.59 -0.43
N SER A 81 -5.35 -7.70 0.13
CA SER A 81 -6.78 -7.62 -0.23
C SER A 81 -6.98 -6.77 -1.48
N PHE A 82 -6.40 -5.57 -1.50
CA PHE A 82 -6.37 -4.70 -2.67
C PHE A 82 -5.19 -3.73 -2.58
N SER A 83 -4.67 -3.27 -3.71
CA SER A 83 -3.81 -2.09 -3.79
C SER A 83 -4.45 -0.95 -4.59
N PRO A 84 -4.11 0.32 -4.28
CA PRO A 84 -4.54 1.44 -5.11
C PRO A 84 -4.13 1.20 -6.57
N GLY A 85 -5.09 1.30 -7.50
CA GLY A 85 -4.81 1.11 -8.92
C GLY A 85 -4.52 -0.34 -9.37
N TYR A 86 -4.67 -1.34 -8.50
CA TYR A 86 -4.26 -2.73 -8.77
C TYR A 86 -2.75 -2.90 -9.07
N THR A 87 -1.90 -1.98 -8.62
CA THR A 87 -0.47 -1.98 -8.93
C THR A 87 0.21 -3.29 -8.51
N PHE A 88 0.00 -3.76 -7.28
CA PHE A 88 0.61 -5.01 -6.81
C PHE A 88 0.00 -6.26 -7.45
N GLU A 89 -1.31 -6.28 -7.69
CA GLU A 89 -2.01 -7.40 -8.32
C GLU A 89 -1.56 -7.58 -9.77
N LYS A 90 -1.35 -6.47 -10.48
CA LYS A 90 -0.85 -6.44 -11.86
C LYS A 90 0.62 -6.85 -11.94
N HIS A 91 1.48 -6.26 -11.11
CA HIS A 91 2.93 -6.45 -11.22
C HIS A 91 3.45 -7.68 -10.47
N SER A 92 2.92 -7.99 -9.30
CA SER A 92 3.36 -9.11 -8.46
C SER A 92 2.44 -10.33 -8.61
N GLY A 93 1.13 -10.11 -8.71
CA GLY A 93 0.14 -11.19 -8.87
C GLY A 93 -0.04 -11.70 -10.30
N GLY A 94 0.49 -10.99 -11.30
CA GLY A 94 0.33 -11.34 -12.71
C GLY A 94 -1.12 -11.24 -13.22
N PHE A 95 -1.99 -10.52 -12.50
CA PHE A 95 -3.38 -10.35 -12.91
C PHE A 95 -3.47 -9.43 -14.13
N ILE A 96 -4.02 -9.96 -15.23
CA ILE A 96 -4.34 -9.18 -16.42
C ILE A 96 -5.78 -8.70 -16.30
N PHE A 97 -5.97 -7.47 -15.83
CA PHE A 97 -7.29 -6.85 -15.84
C PHE A 97 -7.59 -6.29 -17.24
N PRO A 98 -8.76 -6.55 -17.85
CA PRO A 98 -9.22 -5.76 -18.97
C PRO A 98 -9.51 -4.34 -18.45
N LEU A 99 -8.49 -3.49 -18.49
CA LEU A 99 -8.43 -2.17 -17.85
C LEU A 99 -9.67 -1.27 -18.07
N PRO A 100 -10.35 -1.24 -19.23
CA PRO A 100 -11.57 -0.43 -19.38
C PRO A 100 -12.84 -1.06 -18.79
N TYR A 101 -12.82 -2.35 -18.42
CA TYR A 101 -13.99 -3.12 -17.99
C TYR A 101 -14.01 -3.44 -16.50
N VAL A 102 -12.86 -3.35 -15.82
CA VAL A 102 -12.76 -3.51 -14.37
C VAL A 102 -12.60 -2.13 -13.74
N PRO A 103 -13.52 -1.69 -12.87
CA PRO A 103 -13.39 -0.40 -12.22
C PRO A 103 -12.15 -0.39 -11.33
N VAL A 104 -11.38 0.69 -11.43
CA VAL A 104 -10.19 0.91 -10.61
C VAL A 104 -10.57 0.95 -9.14
N VAL A 105 -9.80 0.31 -8.27
CA VAL A 105 -10.04 0.38 -6.82
C VAL A 105 -10.00 1.85 -6.38
N MET A 106 -10.98 2.27 -5.59
CA MET A 106 -11.17 3.66 -5.13
C MET A 106 -11.65 4.65 -6.23
N SER A 107 -12.13 4.18 -7.39
CA SER A 107 -12.67 5.06 -8.45
C SER A 107 -14.16 5.41 -8.32
N GLU A 108 -14.87 4.79 -7.38
CA GLU A 108 -16.35 4.85 -7.22
C GLU A 108 -17.16 4.32 -8.41
N LEU A 109 -16.49 3.83 -9.45
CA LEU A 109 -17.13 3.20 -10.59
C LEU A 109 -17.63 1.81 -10.20
N THR A 110 -18.77 1.44 -10.75
CA THR A 110 -19.38 0.12 -10.55
C THR A 110 -18.93 -0.84 -11.64
N ASP A 111 -19.32 -2.11 -11.52
CA ASP A 111 -19.16 -3.13 -12.58
C ASP A 111 -19.97 -2.77 -13.84
N GLN A 112 -21.02 -1.96 -13.70
CA GLN A 112 -21.86 -1.48 -14.81
C GLN A 112 -21.49 -0.04 -15.20
N MET A 113 -20.49 0.09 -16.06
CA MET A 113 -20.04 1.39 -16.61
C MET A 113 -20.63 1.69 -17.99
N THR A 114 -21.16 2.90 -18.15
CA THR A 114 -21.43 3.54 -19.45
C THR A 114 -20.14 3.82 -20.21
N PHE A 115 -20.25 4.12 -21.52
CA PHE A 115 -19.08 4.42 -22.35
C PHE A 115 -18.21 5.55 -21.77
N MET A 116 -18.81 6.63 -21.28
CA MET A 116 -18.07 7.75 -20.70
C MET A 116 -17.38 7.40 -19.39
N GLU A 117 -17.99 6.54 -18.58
CA GLU A 117 -17.38 6.03 -17.34
C GLU A 117 -16.18 5.13 -17.64
N ARG A 118 -16.22 4.34 -18.72
CA ARG A 118 -15.06 3.55 -19.17
C ARG A 118 -13.89 4.43 -19.61
N VAL A 119 -14.17 5.55 -20.28
CA VAL A 119 -13.13 6.54 -20.64
C VAL A 119 -12.52 7.14 -19.38
N LYS A 120 -13.33 7.49 -18.37
CA LYS A 120 -12.83 7.94 -17.06
C LYS A 120 -11.99 6.88 -16.38
N ASN A 121 -12.44 5.62 -16.36
CA ASN A 121 -11.70 4.51 -15.77
C ASN A 121 -10.31 4.34 -16.41
N MET A 122 -10.21 4.47 -17.73
CA MET A 122 -8.93 4.44 -18.45
C MET A 122 -7.98 5.55 -18.00
N ILE A 123 -8.49 6.78 -17.81
CA ILE A 123 -7.69 7.88 -17.28
C ILE A 123 -7.19 7.56 -15.85
N TYR A 124 -8.02 6.91 -15.04
CA TYR A 124 -7.67 6.55 -13.66
C TYR A 124 -6.56 5.51 -13.64
N VAL A 125 -6.67 4.47 -14.48
CA VAL A 125 -5.61 3.46 -14.63
C VAL A 125 -4.27 4.13 -14.98
N LEU A 126 -4.26 5.02 -15.98
CA LEU A 126 -3.04 5.71 -16.38
C LEU A 126 -2.48 6.60 -15.26
N TYR A 127 -3.35 7.28 -14.50
CA TYR A 127 -2.92 8.06 -13.35
C TYR A 127 -2.23 7.20 -12.30
N PHE A 128 -2.80 6.05 -11.94
CA PHE A 128 -2.21 5.14 -10.96
C PHE A 128 -0.93 4.46 -11.46
N ASP A 129 -0.87 4.10 -12.75
CA ASP A 129 0.31 3.45 -13.33
C ASP A 129 1.53 4.39 -13.41
N PHE A 130 1.32 5.71 -13.59
CA PHE A 130 2.42 6.64 -13.89
C PHE A 130 2.67 7.73 -12.84
N TRP A 131 1.64 8.18 -12.11
CA TRP A 131 1.74 9.34 -11.22
C TRP A 131 1.53 9.04 -9.74
N PHE A 132 0.84 7.95 -9.40
CA PHE A 132 0.52 7.63 -8.02
C PHE A 132 1.68 6.89 -7.34
N GLU A 133 2.17 7.44 -6.24
CA GLU A 133 3.20 6.78 -5.44
C GLU A 133 2.55 6.18 -4.19
N ILE A 134 2.47 4.84 -4.13
CA ILE A 134 1.92 4.11 -2.97
C ILE A 134 2.80 4.33 -1.74
N PHE A 135 4.12 4.24 -1.94
CA PHE A 135 5.13 4.44 -0.90
C PHE A 135 6.21 5.37 -1.38
N ASP A 136 6.71 6.21 -0.47
CA ASP A 136 7.96 6.93 -0.68
C ASP A 136 9.12 5.93 -0.54
N MET A 137 9.46 5.28 -1.66
CA MET A 137 10.48 4.24 -1.71
C MET A 137 11.83 4.75 -1.21
N LYS A 138 12.16 6.03 -1.41
CA LYS A 138 13.43 6.62 -0.93
C LYS A 138 13.49 6.63 0.59
N LYS A 139 12.39 7.03 1.25
CA LYS A 139 12.30 7.03 2.71
C LYS A 139 12.35 5.63 3.31
N TRP A 140 11.75 4.64 2.65
CA TRP A 140 11.75 3.25 3.10
C TRP A 140 13.11 2.57 2.89
N ASP A 141 13.72 2.76 1.73
CA ASP A 141 15.04 2.23 1.39
C ASP A 141 16.12 2.76 2.33
N GLN A 142 16.09 4.06 2.62
CA GLN A 142 16.98 4.65 3.62
C GLN A 142 16.76 4.04 5.01
N PHE A 143 15.50 3.86 5.42
CA PHE A 143 15.18 3.26 6.71
C PHE A 143 15.65 1.80 6.81
N TYR A 144 15.50 1.00 5.74
CA TYR A 144 15.95 -0.38 5.71
C TYR A 144 17.46 -0.46 5.79
N SER A 145 18.16 0.37 5.02
CA SER A 145 19.62 0.48 5.06
C SER A 145 20.11 0.84 6.47
N GLU A 146 19.47 1.79 7.15
CA GLU A 146 19.83 2.18 8.52
C GLU A 146 19.64 1.04 9.55
N VAL A 147 18.67 0.15 9.33
CA VAL A 147 18.35 -0.95 10.26
C VAL A 147 19.20 -2.19 10.00
N LEU A 148 19.42 -2.54 8.73
CA LEU A 148 20.15 -3.74 8.34
C LEU A 148 21.67 -3.55 8.37
N GLY A 149 22.16 -2.30 8.23
CA GLY A 149 23.58 -1.95 8.30
C GLY A 149 24.22 -1.79 6.92
#